data_AF-X1DND7-F1
#
_entry.id   AF-X1DND7-F1
#
_cell.length_a   1.000
_cell.length_b   1.000
_cell.length_c   1.000
_cell.angle_alpha   90.00
_cell.angle_beta   90.00
_cell.angle_gamma   90.00
#
_symmetry.space_group_name_H-M   'P 1'
#
loop_
_entity.id
_entity.type
_entity.pdbx_description
1 polymer ?
#
loop_
_entity_poly.entity_id
_entity_poly.type
_entity_poly.pdbx_seq_one_letter_code
_entity_poly.pdbx_strand_id
1 'polypeptide(L)'
;DKPIQQMRLKVGGLNHFTFLLGLEDLSSNQSLMPKFNKKALPFFKENEERFEFSSLTFEIFRRFGYFSYAGDNHIGEYLQFGEEFTKSQDMVDWIDLMDKEGKTMYRRFIDNYELLKNKKSPKNRILWDR
;
A
#
# COMPACT_ATOMS: atom_id res chain seq x y z
N ASP A 1 -9.82 -0.89 18.06
CA ASP A 1 -10.16 -0.44 19.44
C ASP A 1 -9.58 0.92 19.83
N LYS A 2 -8.48 1.39 19.22
CA LYS A 2 -7.92 2.74 19.47
C LYS A 2 -7.86 3.55 18.16
N PRO A 3 -8.14 4.86 18.17
CA PRO A 3 -8.00 5.72 16.99
C PRO A 3 -6.53 5.86 16.57
N ILE A 4 -6.27 5.97 15.26
CA ILE A 4 -4.92 6.13 14.71
C ILE A 4 -4.24 7.42 15.19
N GLN A 5 -5.03 8.47 15.46
CA GLN A 5 -4.54 9.77 15.96
C GLN A 5 -3.97 9.68 17.39
N GLN A 6 -4.27 8.61 18.12
CA GLN A 6 -3.72 8.33 19.44
C GLN A 6 -2.49 7.41 19.38
N MET A 7 -1.99 7.11 18.18
CA MET A 7 -0.86 6.24 17.96
C MET A 7 0.30 6.99 17.32
N ARG A 8 1.53 6.62 17.67
CA ARG A 8 2.73 7.02 16.96
C ARG A 8 3.24 5.85 16.14
N LEU A 9 3.28 6.04 14.83
CA LEU A 9 3.89 5.08 13.91
C LEU A 9 5.34 5.48 13.69
N LYS A 10 6.24 4.50 13.80
CA LYS A 10 7.63 4.61 13.38
C LYS A 10 7.79 3.76 12.14
N VAL A 11 8.03 4.42 11.02
CA VAL A 11 8.23 3.78 9.72
C VAL A 11 9.61 4.13 9.19
N GLY A 12 10.18 3.25 8.39
CA GLY A 12 11.47 3.50 7.75
C GLY A 12 11.70 2.55 6.57
N GLY A 13 12.50 3.01 5.61
CA GLY A 13 12.84 2.27 4.41
C GLY A 13 12.96 3.18 3.20
N LEU A 14 12.79 2.59 2.01
CA LEU A 14 12.84 3.28 0.73
C LEU A 14 11.44 3.39 0.12
N ASN A 15 11.30 4.17 -0.95
CA ASN A 15 10.09 4.13 -1.77
C ASN A 15 9.81 2.68 -2.19
N HIS A 16 8.56 2.23 -2.00
CA HIS A 16 8.12 0.86 -2.32
C HIS A 16 8.79 -0.26 -1.50
N PHE A 17 9.59 0.10 -0.48
CA PHE A 17 10.31 -0.83 0.39
C PHE A 17 10.40 -0.25 1.81
N THR A 18 9.25 0.06 2.40
CA THR A 18 9.11 0.70 3.72
C THR A 18 8.41 -0.25 4.70
N PHE A 19 8.87 -0.24 5.95
CA PHE A 19 8.40 -1.13 7.00
C PHE A 19 7.89 -0.37 8.23
N LEU A 20 6.93 -0.98 8.94
CA LEU A 20 6.53 -0.57 10.28
C LEU A 20 7.58 -1.06 11.28
N LEU A 21 8.36 -0.13 11.81
CA LEU A 21 9.44 -0.38 12.78
C LEU A 21 8.94 -0.28 14.23
N GLY A 22 7.86 0.45 14.46
CA GLY A 22 7.29 0.63 15.79
C GLY A 22 5.90 1.23 15.77
N LEU A 23 5.13 0.89 16.78
CA LEU A 23 3.79 1.41 17.01
C LEU A 23 3.65 1.65 18.51
N GLU A 24 3.34 2.88 18.91
CA GLU A 24 3.24 3.29 20.31
C GLU A 24 1.89 3.95 20.58
N ASP A 25 1.37 3.73 21.77
CA ASP A 25 0.23 4.48 22.30
C ASP A 25 0.72 5.84 22.84
N LEU A 26 0.20 6.95 22.30
CA LEU A 26 0.62 8.29 22.71
C LEU A 26 0.24 8.65 24.16
N SER A 27 -0.81 8.03 24.71
CA SER A 27 -1.28 8.31 26.07
C SER A 27 -0.42 7.63 27.13
N SER A 28 0.06 6.43 26.86
CA SER A 28 0.80 5.60 27.82
C SER A 28 2.29 5.43 27.48
N ASN A 29 2.72 5.88 26.30
CA ASN A 29 4.04 5.61 25.70
C ASN A 29 4.40 4.11 25.63
N GLN A 30 3.40 3.22 25.70
CA GLN A 30 3.62 1.78 25.62
C GLN A 30 3.66 1.31 24.17
N SER A 31 4.54 0.34 23.90
CA SER A 31 4.60 -0.33 22.60
C SER A 31 3.34 -1.16 22.35
N LEU A 32 2.72 -0.92 21.20
CA LEU A 32 1.60 -1.68 20.67
C LEU A 32 2.05 -2.80 19.72
N MET A 33 3.35 -2.89 19.42
CA MET A 33 3.91 -3.93 18.54
C MET A 33 3.56 -5.35 18.96
N PRO A 34 3.56 -5.75 20.26
CA PRO A 34 3.15 -7.10 20.65
C PRO A 34 1.70 -7.42 20.26
N LYS A 35 0.78 -6.45 20.42
CA LYS A 35 -0.63 -6.61 20.03
C LYS A 35 -0.76 -6.65 18.51
N PHE A 36 -0.02 -5.78 17.81
CA PHE A 36 0.02 -5.77 16.35
C PHE A 36 0.52 -7.11 15.81
N ASN A 37 1.68 -7.61 16.25
CA ASN A 37 2.27 -8.85 15.76
C ASN A 37 1.38 -10.08 15.98
N LYS A 38 0.63 -10.12 17.09
CA LYS A 38 -0.35 -11.18 17.36
C LYS A 38 -1.55 -11.16 16.40
N LYS A 39 -1.93 -9.97 15.90
CA LYS A 39 -3.15 -9.76 15.11
C LYS A 39 -2.90 -9.60 13.61
N ALA A 40 -1.71 -9.16 13.21
CA ALA A 40 -1.40 -8.77 11.83
C ALA A 40 -1.64 -9.93 10.86
N LEU A 41 -0.97 -11.08 11.04
CA LEU A 41 -1.11 -12.21 10.13
C LEU A 41 -2.55 -12.74 10.02
N PRO A 42 -3.29 -13.01 11.12
CA PRO A 42 -4.69 -13.41 11.01
C PRO A 42 -5.53 -12.39 10.23
N PHE A 43 -5.39 -11.10 10.57
CA PHE A 43 -6.15 -10.03 9.93
C PHE A 43 -5.88 -9.94 8.43
N PHE A 44 -4.61 -9.89 8.01
CA PHE A 44 -4.30 -9.75 6.59
C PHE A 44 -4.54 -11.03 5.78
N LYS A 45 -4.52 -12.22 6.40
CA LYS A 45 -4.95 -13.45 5.72
C LYS A 45 -6.46 -13.48 5.47
N GLU A 46 -7.26 -12.97 6.41
CA GLU A 46 -8.71 -12.83 6.22
C GLU A 46 -9.07 -11.75 5.19
N ASN A 47 -8.17 -10.78 4.98
CA ASN A 47 -8.32 -9.65 4.07
C ASN A 47 -7.24 -9.67 2.99
N GLU A 48 -6.86 -10.88 2.54
CA GLU A 48 -5.79 -11.04 1.56
C GLU A 48 -6.20 -10.40 0.23
N GLU A 49 -5.32 -9.56 -0.30
CA GLU A 49 -5.50 -8.88 -1.58
C GLU A 49 -4.34 -9.28 -2.48
N ARG A 50 -4.65 -9.65 -3.71
CA ARG A 50 -3.74 -10.32 -4.63
C ARG A 50 -2.52 -9.45 -4.98
N PHE A 51 -2.70 -8.14 -5.05
CA PHE A 51 -1.66 -7.18 -5.45
C PHE A 51 -1.06 -6.44 -4.26
N GLU A 52 -1.80 -6.28 -3.16
CA GLU A 52 -1.30 -5.65 -1.93
C GLU A 52 -0.67 -6.67 -0.98
N PHE A 53 -1.40 -7.19 0.00
CA PHE A 53 -0.82 -7.99 1.08
C PHE A 53 -1.15 -9.48 0.91
N SER A 54 -0.17 -10.23 0.42
CA SER A 54 -0.28 -11.68 0.21
C SER A 54 0.97 -12.42 0.72
N SER A 55 1.36 -13.47 0.02
CA SER A 55 2.31 -14.50 0.43
C SER A 55 3.70 -13.95 0.75
N LEU A 56 4.21 -13.00 -0.04
CA LEU A 56 5.53 -12.40 0.18
C LEU A 56 5.54 -11.49 1.40
N THR A 57 4.53 -10.63 1.57
CA THR A 57 4.38 -9.79 2.77
C THR A 57 4.34 -10.65 4.02
N PHE A 58 3.59 -11.76 4.00
CA PHE A 58 3.51 -12.67 5.15
C PHE A 58 4.82 -13.39 5.42
N GLU A 59 5.58 -13.73 4.37
CA GLU A 59 6.88 -14.38 4.52
C GLU A 59 7.93 -13.42 5.09
N ILE A 60 7.99 -12.19 4.59
CA ILE A 60 8.85 -11.14 5.13
C ILE A 60 8.51 -10.88 6.59
N PHE A 61 7.22 -10.78 6.92
CA PHE A 61 6.80 -10.58 8.29
C PHE A 61 7.22 -11.75 9.20
N ARG A 62 7.12 -13.01 8.73
CA ARG A 62 7.60 -14.20 9.45
C ARG A 62 9.11 -14.19 9.65
N ARG A 63 9.89 -13.83 8.63
CA ARG A 63 11.37 -13.89 8.67
C ARG A 63 11.98 -12.77 9.50
N PHE A 64 11.45 -11.55 9.38
CA PHE A 64 12.10 -10.36 9.90
C PHE A 64 11.32 -9.70 11.04
N GLY A 65 10.05 -10.06 11.25
CA GLY A 65 9.19 -9.45 12.27
C GLY A 65 8.74 -8.02 11.96
N TYR A 66 9.01 -7.52 10.75
CA TYR A 66 8.64 -6.19 10.28
C TYR A 66 7.58 -6.28 9.20
N PHE A 67 6.47 -5.57 9.39
CA PHE A 67 5.37 -5.57 8.44
C PHE A 67 5.62 -4.49 7.39
N SER A 68 5.53 -4.86 6.11
CA SER A 68 5.71 -3.91 5.01
C SER A 68 4.47 -3.04 4.83
N TYR A 69 4.69 -1.77 4.52
CA TYR A 69 3.64 -0.89 4.02
C TYR A 69 3.31 -1.18 2.54
N ALA A 70 4.34 -1.47 1.73
CA ALA A 70 4.17 -1.77 0.33
C ALA A 70 3.69 -3.22 0.15
N GLY A 71 2.93 -3.47 -0.90
CA GLY A 71 2.43 -4.80 -1.24
C GLY A 71 3.46 -5.70 -1.93
N ASP A 72 3.08 -6.95 -2.15
CA ASP A 72 3.90 -7.99 -2.80
C ASP A 72 4.37 -7.56 -4.19
N ASN A 73 3.52 -6.84 -4.94
CA ASN A 73 3.81 -6.28 -6.26
C ASN A 73 4.95 -5.25 -6.28
N HIS A 74 5.30 -4.69 -5.13
CA HIS A 74 6.37 -3.71 -5.00
C HIS A 74 7.61 -4.33 -4.35
N ILE A 75 7.42 -5.08 -3.26
CA ILE A 75 8.54 -5.66 -2.53
C ILE A 75 9.24 -6.75 -3.34
N GLY A 76 8.49 -7.50 -4.16
CA GLY A 76 9.03 -8.56 -5.00
C GLY A 76 10.13 -8.10 -5.96
N GLU A 77 10.11 -6.81 -6.34
CA GLU A 77 11.12 -6.22 -7.22
C GLU A 77 12.48 -6.01 -6.52
N TYR A 78 12.48 -5.93 -5.18
CA TYR A 78 13.68 -5.68 -4.37
C TYR A 78 14.38 -6.96 -3.91
N LEU A 79 13.66 -8.07 -3.80
CA LEU A 79 14.14 -9.28 -3.12
C LEU A 79 14.15 -10.47 -4.09
N GLN A 80 15.34 -11.05 -4.31
CA GLN A 80 15.50 -12.19 -5.21
C GLN A 80 14.60 -13.37 -4.84
N PHE A 81 14.48 -13.70 -3.56
CA PHE A 81 13.60 -14.78 -3.09
C PHE A 81 12.10 -14.44 -3.21
N GLY A 82 11.76 -13.20 -3.58
CA GLY A 82 10.38 -12.78 -3.78
C GLY A 82 9.65 -13.61 -4.85
N GLU A 83 10.39 -14.16 -5.83
CA GLU A 83 9.83 -15.03 -6.86
C GLU A 83 9.23 -16.34 -6.30
N GLU A 84 9.68 -16.81 -5.14
CA GLU A 84 9.15 -18.01 -4.49
C GLU A 84 7.73 -17.79 -3.93
N PHE A 85 7.36 -16.51 -3.72
CA PHE A 85 6.13 -16.10 -3.03
C PHE A 85 5.24 -15.20 -3.89
N THR A 86 5.61 -14.97 -5.15
CA THR A 86 4.85 -14.17 -6.11
C THR A 86 4.63 -14.99 -7.39
N LYS A 87 3.61 -14.66 -8.18
CA LYS A 87 3.42 -15.26 -9.50
C LYS A 87 3.73 -14.21 -10.56
N SER A 88 4.51 -14.57 -11.58
CA SER A 88 4.79 -13.66 -12.69
C SER A 88 3.52 -13.13 -13.35
N GLN A 89 2.46 -13.94 -13.39
CA GLN A 89 1.16 -13.52 -13.92
C GLN A 89 0.50 -12.42 -13.07
N ASP A 90 0.71 -12.39 -11.75
CA ASP A 90 0.19 -11.32 -10.89
C ASP A 90 0.83 -9.97 -11.25
N MET A 91 2.12 -9.98 -11.63
CA MET A 91 2.82 -8.78 -12.10
C MET A 91 2.33 -8.32 -13.47
N VAL A 92 2.04 -9.25 -14.39
CA VAL A 92 1.46 -8.94 -15.70
C VAL A 92 0.06 -8.33 -15.53
N ASP A 93 -0.79 -8.96 -14.72
CA ASP A 93 -2.14 -8.48 -14.45
C ASP A 93 -2.12 -7.10 -13.77
N TRP A 94 -1.14 -6.86 -12.89
CA TRP A 94 -0.92 -5.56 -12.27
C TRP A 94 -0.55 -4.49 -13.30
N ILE A 95 0.36 -4.78 -14.23
CA ILE A 95 0.73 -3.86 -15.32
C ILE A 95 -0.51 -3.51 -16.16
N ASP A 96 -1.31 -4.50 -16.55
CA ASP A 96 -2.52 -4.30 -17.33
C ASP A 96 -3.56 -3.42 -16.59
N LEU A 97 -3.70 -3.63 -15.28
CA LEU A 97 -4.56 -2.82 -14.42
C LEU A 97 -4.06 -1.37 -14.38
N MET A 98 -2.77 -1.16 -14.11
CA MET A 98 -2.16 0.17 -14.05
C MET A 98 -2.23 0.90 -15.39
N ASP A 99 -2.07 0.20 -16.51
CA ASP A 99 -2.23 0.76 -17.86
C ASP A 99 -3.66 1.23 -18.11
N LYS A 100 -4.66 0.45 -17.68
CA LYS A 100 -6.07 0.81 -17.78
C LYS A 100 -6.40 2.04 -16.93
N GLU A 101 -5.91 2.08 -15.70
CA GLU A 101 -6.07 3.24 -14.82
C GLU A 101 -5.36 4.47 -15.37
N GLY A 102 -4.13 4.30 -15.86
CA GLY A 102 -3.32 5.34 -16.50
C GLY A 102 -4.04 5.96 -17.71
N LYS A 103 -4.64 5.14 -18.59
CA LYS A 103 -5.47 5.62 -19.70
C LYS A 103 -6.67 6.44 -19.22
N THR A 104 -7.29 6.03 -18.12
CA THR A 104 -8.42 6.76 -17.52
C THR A 104 -7.98 8.10 -16.92
N MET A 105 -6.88 8.12 -16.19
CA MET A 105 -6.29 9.34 -15.66
C MET A 105 -5.86 10.30 -16.77
N TYR A 106 -5.21 9.77 -17.82
CA TYR A 106 -4.79 10.55 -18.97
C TYR A 106 -5.98 11.20 -19.69
N ARG A 107 -7.07 10.46 -19.90
CA ARG A 107 -8.30 11.03 -20.48
C ARG A 107 -8.86 12.16 -19.64
N ARG A 108 -8.95 11.97 -18.31
CA ARG A 108 -9.40 13.02 -17.38
C ARG A 108 -8.49 14.24 -17.42
N PHE A 109 -7.18 14.06 -17.54
CA PHE A 109 -6.23 15.14 -17.68
C PHE A 109 -6.51 15.97 -18.95
N ILE A 110 -6.65 15.30 -20.10
CA ILE A 110 -6.95 15.96 -21.39
C ILE A 110 -8.29 16.70 -21.33
N ASP A 111 -9.35 16.08 -20.79
CA ASP A 111 -10.66 16.71 -20.67
C ASP A 111 -10.60 17.99 -19.82
N ASN A 112 -9.90 17.95 -18.68
CA ASN A 112 -9.72 19.11 -17.82
C ASN A 112 -8.85 20.20 -18.48
N TYR A 113 -7.79 19.80 -19.19
CA TYR A 113 -6.96 20.72 -19.96
C TYR A 113 -7.78 21.50 -20.99
N GLU A 114 -8.63 20.80 -21.76
CA GLU A 114 -9.49 21.44 -22.76
C GLU A 114 -10.55 22.36 -22.14
N LEU A 115 -11.09 22.01 -20.96
CA LEU A 115 -11.99 22.91 -20.23
C LEU A 115 -11.29 24.21 -19.82
N LEU A 116 -10.10 24.09 -19.23
CA LEU A 116 -9.30 25.23 -18.78
C LEU A 116 -8.89 26.13 -19.95
N LYS A 117 -8.44 25.54 -21.07
CA LYS A 117 -8.13 26.26 -22.31
C LYS A 117 -9.33 27.06 -22.82
N ASN A 118 -10.54 26.53 -22.68
CA ASN A 118 -11.79 27.19 -23.05
C ASN A 118 -12.37 28.10 -21.95
N LYS A 119 -11.57 28.47 -20.93
CA LYS A 119 -11.98 29.30 -19.78
C LYS A 119 -13.20 28.77 -19.02
N LYS A 120 -13.47 27.46 -19.12
CA LYS A 120 -14.50 26.78 -18.34
C LYS A 120 -13.85 26.20 -17.09
N SER A 121 -14.45 26.45 -15.93
CA SER A 121 -13.97 25.87 -14.67
C SER A 121 -14.35 24.38 -14.60
N PRO A 122 -13.40 23.49 -14.28
CA PRO A 122 -13.72 22.12 -13.92
C PRO A 122 -14.43 22.12 -12.57
N LYS A 123 -15.77 22.21 -12.58
CA LYS A 123 -16.57 22.09 -11.36
C LYS A 123 -16.33 20.72 -10.72
N ASN A 124 -15.68 20.68 -9.55
CA ASN A 124 -15.56 19.53 -8.66
C ASN A 124 -14.98 18.23 -9.26
N ARG A 125 -14.12 18.30 -10.29
CA ARG A 125 -13.56 17.10 -10.95
C ARG A 125 -12.07 16.85 -10.74
N ILE A 126 -11.37 17.79 -10.12
CA ILE A 126 -9.94 17.68 -9.82
C ILE A 126 -9.70 17.08 -8.43
N LEU A 127 -10.68 17.17 -7.53
CA LEU A 127 -10.57 16.54 -6.22
C LEU A 127 -10.90 15.06 -6.37
N TRP A 128 -9.94 14.25 -5.96
CA TRP A 128 -10.06 12.82 -5.78
C TRP A 128 -11.20 12.54 -4.81
N ASP A 129 -12.40 12.29 -5.32
CA ASP A 129 -13.42 11.58 -4.53
C ASP A 129 -12.89 10.13 -4.39
N ARG A 130 -12.20 9.89 -3.27
CA ARG A 130 -11.90 8.55 -2.77
C ARG A 130 -13.08 8.04 -1.96
#